data_AF-A0AAN6R7H8-F1
#
_entry.id   AF-A0AAN6R7H8-F1
#
_cell.length_a   1.000
_cell.length_b   1.000
_cell.length_c   1.000
_cell.angle_alpha   90.00
_cell.angle_beta   90.00
_cell.angle_gamma   90.00
#
_symmetry.space_group_name_H-M   'P 1'
#
loop_
_entity.id
_entity.type
_entity.pdbx_description
1 polymer ?
#
loop_
_entity_poly.entity_id
_entity_poly.type
_entity_poly.pdbx_seq_one_letter_code
_entity_poly.pdbx_strand_id
1 'polypeptide(L)'
;MTTKSLAEREEDMITYDDESTLDVIKKLKNDVLELERRAENLQPYKESVWKIRKVILDSVASDKPDKAVIIKRNGVAHGGNIRADLEAIDDMGWISTTIADGWKIAFQKLYDVDYGFLKEHSNVLDTDIAELYNIYASVHSLDSWSTPSQEDIKEQVEETKEWVTAECKFCCTTWKIWCEGGMPEASRPSRWEWFNHRVTTIKQAYRTIDYMLD
;
A
#
# COMPACT_ATOMS: atom_id res chain seq x y z
N MET A 1 45.65 -19.55 47.15
CA MET A 1 44.63 -18.83 46.36
C MET A 1 45.12 -17.41 46.23
N THR A 2 45.71 -17.07 45.09
CA THR A 2 46.41 -15.80 44.88
C THR A 2 45.52 -14.90 44.05
N THR A 3 44.93 -13.89 44.69
CA THR A 3 44.13 -12.85 44.03
C THR A 3 45.07 -11.91 43.27
N LYS A 4 45.04 -11.97 41.93
CA LYS A 4 45.66 -10.96 41.08
C LYS A 4 45.03 -9.58 41.34
N SER A 5 45.86 -8.55 41.36
CA SER A 5 45.44 -7.17 41.68
C SER A 5 44.66 -6.54 40.52
N LEU A 6 43.79 -5.57 40.81
CA LEU A 6 43.03 -4.81 39.81
C LEU A 6 43.92 -4.07 38.78
N ALA A 7 45.20 -3.85 39.08
CA ALA A 7 46.15 -3.21 38.18
C ALA A 7 46.65 -4.14 37.04
N GLU A 8 46.38 -5.45 37.11
CA GLU A 8 46.71 -6.42 36.05
C GLU A 8 45.54 -6.69 35.10
N ARG A 9 44.46 -5.88 35.14
CA ARG A 9 43.27 -6.01 34.28
C ARG A 9 43.11 -4.89 33.24
N GLU A 10 44.13 -4.04 33.07
CA GLU A 10 44.12 -2.91 32.12
C GLU A 10 44.90 -3.17 30.82
N GLU A 11 45.01 -4.43 30.37
CA GLU A 11 45.61 -4.78 29.07
C GLU A 11 44.73 -5.70 28.22
N ASP A 12 43.43 -5.41 28.17
CA ASP A 12 42.58 -5.79 27.03
C ASP A 12 41.90 -4.53 26.49
N MET A 13 42.70 -3.49 26.27
CA MET A 13 42.31 -2.41 25.37
C MET A 13 42.33 -3.03 23.97
N ILE A 14 41.15 -3.45 23.49
CA ILE A 14 40.95 -3.94 22.12
C ILE A 14 41.39 -2.83 21.18
N THR A 15 42.65 -2.88 20.76
CA THR A 15 43.16 -2.12 19.62
C THR A 15 42.51 -2.78 18.41
N TYR A 16 41.43 -2.17 17.92
CA TYR A 16 40.87 -2.50 16.62
C TYR A 16 41.97 -2.29 15.61
N ASP A 17 42.48 -3.39 15.04
CA ASP A 17 43.48 -3.35 13.97
C ASP A 17 42.84 -2.59 12.78
N ASP A 18 43.37 -1.40 12.55
CA ASP A 18 42.63 -0.17 12.21
C ASP A 18 42.38 -0.01 10.70
N GLU A 19 42.62 -1.04 9.88
CA GLU A 19 42.48 -0.91 8.41
C GLU A 19 41.19 -1.57 7.90
N SER A 20 40.89 -2.78 8.37
CA SER A 20 39.72 -3.55 7.92
C SER A 20 38.39 -2.94 8.39
N THR A 21 38.34 -2.46 9.64
CA THR A 21 37.14 -1.81 10.20
C THR A 21 36.89 -0.45 9.53
N LEU A 22 37.94 0.31 9.26
CA LEU A 22 37.87 1.59 8.55
C LEU A 22 37.37 1.40 7.10
N ASP A 23 37.78 0.34 6.42
CA ASP A 23 37.30 0.02 5.07
C ASP A 23 35.83 -0.41 5.06
N VAL A 24 35.38 -1.17 6.06
CA VAL A 24 33.94 -1.50 6.22
C VAL A 24 33.12 -0.23 6.47
N ILE A 25 33.59 0.68 7.32
CA ILE A 25 32.92 1.96 7.59
C ILE A 25 32.87 2.84 6.33
N LYS A 26 33.97 2.94 5.57
CA LYS A 26 34.00 3.69 4.31
C LYS A 26 33.03 3.10 3.29
N LYS A 27 32.98 1.78 3.16
CA LYS A 27 32.05 1.09 2.26
C LYS A 27 30.59 1.37 2.65
N LEU A 28 30.23 1.22 3.92
CA LEU A 28 28.88 1.50 4.40
C LEU A 28 28.48 2.97 4.17
N LYS A 29 29.40 3.92 4.39
CA LYS A 29 29.13 5.34 4.10
C LYS A 29 28.87 5.58 2.61
N ASN A 30 29.65 4.95 1.73
CA ASN A 30 29.44 5.05 0.29
C ASN A 30 28.11 4.41 -0.14
N ASP A 31 27.75 3.26 0.44
CA ASP A 31 26.47 2.60 0.18
C ASP A 31 25.29 3.47 0.66
N VAL A 32 25.40 4.12 1.82
CA VAL A 32 24.39 5.09 2.31
C VAL A 32 24.25 6.27 1.37
N LEU A 33 25.36 6.90 0.97
CA LEU A 33 25.34 8.05 0.05
C LEU A 33 24.75 7.68 -1.32
N GLU A 34 25.05 6.49 -1.83
CA GLU A 34 24.48 6.01 -3.09
C GLU A 34 22.97 5.73 -2.96
N LEU A 35 22.52 5.21 -1.82
CA LEU A 35 21.09 5.04 -1.52
C LEU A 35 20.37 6.38 -1.39
N GLU A 36 20.96 7.37 -0.72
CA GLU A 36 20.42 8.73 -0.62
C GLU A 36 20.29 9.37 -2.00
N ARG A 37 21.33 9.28 -2.83
CA ARG A 37 21.29 9.78 -4.21
C ARG A 37 20.22 9.09 -5.05
N ARG A 38 20.03 7.78 -4.89
CA ARG A 38 18.95 7.04 -5.56
C ARG A 38 17.58 7.49 -5.07
N ALA A 39 17.42 7.75 -3.78
CA ALA A 39 16.18 8.27 -3.21
C ALA A 39 15.85 9.67 -3.76
N GLU A 40 16.83 10.56 -3.84
CA GLU A 40 16.67 11.90 -4.45
C GLU A 40 16.24 11.80 -5.92
N ASN A 41 16.84 10.88 -6.68
CA ASN A 41 16.46 10.63 -8.08
C ASN A 41 15.03 10.05 -8.24
N LEU A 42 14.47 9.45 -7.19
CA LEU A 42 13.10 8.94 -7.17
C LEU A 42 12.07 10.02 -6.77
N GLN A 43 12.52 11.14 -6.18
CA GLN A 43 11.64 12.20 -5.70
C GLN A 43 10.70 12.78 -6.78
N PRO A 44 11.16 13.05 -8.03
CA PRO A 44 10.26 13.54 -9.09
C PRO A 44 9.17 12.54 -9.49
N TYR A 45 9.45 11.24 -9.37
CA TYR A 45 8.46 10.19 -9.61
C TYR A 45 7.43 10.16 -8.47
N LYS A 46 7.88 10.32 -7.22
CA LYS A 46 7.00 10.44 -6.05
C LYS A 46 6.04 11.63 -6.19
N GLU A 47 6.55 12.79 -6.59
CA GLU A 47 5.73 13.98 -6.84
C GLU A 47 4.71 13.77 -7.95
N SER A 48 5.08 13.03 -9.01
CA SER A 48 4.16 12.71 -10.11
C SER A 48 3.04 11.77 -9.65
N VAL A 49 3.37 10.74 -8.86
CA VAL A 49 2.39 9.84 -8.24
C VAL A 49 1.46 10.62 -7.31
N TRP A 50 2.00 11.50 -6.47
CA TRP A 50 1.20 12.35 -5.58
C TRP A 50 0.24 13.28 -6.33
N LYS A 51 0.68 13.88 -7.43
CA LYS A 51 -0.21 14.69 -8.28
C LYS A 51 -1.37 13.84 -8.81
N ILE A 52 -1.11 12.60 -9.22
CA ILE A 52 -2.15 11.66 -9.68
C ILE A 52 -3.10 11.30 -8.52
N ARG A 53 -2.56 10.91 -7.36
CA ARG A 53 -3.37 10.54 -6.19
C ARG A 53 -4.20 11.70 -5.67
N LYS A 54 -3.66 12.91 -5.65
CA LYS A 54 -4.40 14.14 -5.37
C LYS A 54 -5.61 14.29 -6.27
N VAL A 55 -5.45 14.17 -7.59
CA VAL A 55 -6.58 14.29 -8.53
C VAL A 55 -7.64 13.21 -8.25
N ILE A 56 -7.22 11.98 -7.94
CA ILE A 56 -8.14 10.88 -7.60
C ILE A 56 -8.92 11.20 -6.32
N LEU A 57 -8.22 11.52 -5.24
CA LEU A 57 -8.83 11.80 -3.93
C LEU A 57 -9.72 13.05 -3.97
N ASP A 58 -9.28 14.14 -4.61
CA ASP A 58 -10.08 15.36 -4.80
C ASP A 58 -11.37 15.05 -5.58
N SER A 59 -11.30 14.18 -6.59
CA SER A 59 -12.47 13.81 -7.40
C SER A 59 -13.47 12.93 -6.65
N VAL A 60 -13.01 12.03 -5.78
CA VAL A 60 -13.88 11.18 -4.95
C VAL A 60 -14.46 11.96 -3.76
N ALA A 61 -13.71 12.94 -3.26
CA ALA A 61 -14.20 13.87 -2.23
C ALA A 61 -15.31 14.78 -2.77
N SER A 62 -15.29 15.08 -4.08
CA SER A 62 -16.29 15.91 -4.74
C SER A 62 -17.47 15.08 -5.25
N ASP A 63 -18.69 15.32 -4.78
CA ASP A 63 -19.90 14.58 -5.23
C ASP A 63 -20.27 14.81 -6.71
N LYS A 64 -19.53 15.67 -7.43
CA LYS A 64 -19.68 15.94 -8.87
C LYS A 64 -18.31 15.95 -9.57
N PRO A 65 -17.74 14.79 -9.90
CA PRO A 65 -16.52 14.75 -10.68
C PRO A 65 -16.77 15.35 -12.07
N ASP A 66 -15.91 16.27 -12.49
CA ASP A 66 -15.98 16.87 -13.83
C ASP A 66 -15.72 15.79 -14.89
N LYS A 67 -16.53 15.75 -15.96
CA LYS A 67 -16.45 14.70 -17.01
C LYS A 67 -15.08 14.68 -17.70
N ALA A 68 -14.41 15.83 -17.82
CA ALA A 68 -13.06 15.93 -18.36
C ALA A 68 -12.01 15.26 -17.46
N VAL A 69 -12.22 15.27 -16.13
CA VAL A 69 -11.36 14.59 -15.15
C VAL A 69 -11.55 13.07 -15.22
N ILE A 70 -12.78 12.60 -15.47
CA ILE A 70 -13.08 11.16 -15.65
C ILE A 70 -12.34 10.59 -16.87
N ILE A 71 -12.39 11.27 -18.03
CA ILE A 71 -11.70 10.82 -19.26
C ILE A 71 -10.17 10.77 -19.08
N LYS A 72 -9.59 11.71 -18.33
CA LYS A 72 -8.15 11.74 -18.04
C LYS A 72 -7.71 10.67 -17.03
N ARG A 73 -8.61 10.17 -16.16
CA ARG A 73 -8.35 9.03 -15.25
C ARG A 73 -8.12 7.75 -16.04
N ASN A 74 -8.89 7.52 -17.10
CA ASN A 74 -8.79 6.29 -17.91
C ASN A 74 -7.40 6.08 -18.56
N GLY A 75 -6.61 7.15 -18.76
CA GLY A 75 -5.28 7.05 -19.38
C GLY A 75 -4.09 7.05 -18.43
N VAL A 76 -4.27 7.33 -17.13
CA VAL A 76 -3.16 7.55 -16.17
C VAL A 76 -3.36 6.84 -14.83
N ALA A 77 -4.60 6.48 -14.46
CA ALA A 77 -4.95 6.03 -13.13
C ALA A 77 -5.65 4.67 -13.16
N HIS A 78 -4.90 3.61 -13.47
CA HIS A 78 -5.40 2.26 -13.19
C HIS A 78 -5.24 1.98 -11.68
N GLY A 79 -6.34 2.17 -10.96
CA GLY A 79 -6.59 1.44 -9.72
C GLY A 79 -6.34 2.12 -8.38
N GLY A 80 -6.69 1.38 -7.33
CA GLY A 80 -6.31 1.72 -5.95
C GLY A 80 -4.80 1.57 -5.74
N ASN A 81 -4.21 2.48 -4.99
CA ASN A 81 -2.88 2.29 -4.40
C ASN A 81 -2.92 2.74 -2.94
N ILE A 82 -3.33 1.82 -2.07
CA ILE A 82 -3.70 2.14 -0.70
C ILE A 82 -2.52 2.69 0.12
N ARG A 83 -1.30 2.20 -0.15
CA ARG A 83 -0.09 2.70 0.52
C ARG A 83 0.26 4.11 0.08
N ALA A 84 0.22 4.39 -1.22
CA ALA A 84 0.46 5.74 -1.74
C ALA A 84 -0.60 6.74 -1.25
N ASP A 85 -1.85 6.31 -1.10
CA ASP A 85 -2.91 7.15 -0.55
C ASP A 85 -2.74 7.42 0.94
N LEU A 86 -2.35 6.40 1.73
CA LEU A 86 -2.02 6.60 3.14
C LEU A 86 -0.91 7.64 3.32
N GLU A 87 0.16 7.55 2.52
CA GLU A 87 1.26 8.52 2.53
C GLU A 87 0.80 9.91 2.10
N ALA A 88 0.07 10.00 0.98
CA ALA A 88 -0.41 11.29 0.46
C ALA A 88 -1.32 12.03 1.46
N ILE A 89 -2.19 11.30 2.17
CA ILE A 89 -3.07 11.87 3.20
C ILE A 89 -2.26 12.34 4.41
N ASP A 90 -1.25 11.56 4.83
CA ASP A 90 -0.37 11.93 5.94
C ASP A 90 0.41 13.22 5.62
N ASP A 91 1.00 13.29 4.42
CA ASP A 91 1.71 14.46 3.92
C ASP A 91 0.80 15.69 3.79
N MET A 92 -0.43 15.49 3.27
CA MET A 92 -1.43 16.57 3.22
C MET A 92 -1.84 17.03 4.62
N GLY A 93 -1.84 16.16 5.62
CA GLY A 93 -2.10 16.52 7.02
C GLY A 93 -1.14 17.57 7.57
N TRP A 94 0.11 17.58 7.10
CA TRP A 94 1.10 18.60 7.45
C TRP A 94 0.88 19.95 6.74
N ILE A 95 0.20 19.93 5.59
CA ILE A 95 -0.02 21.12 4.74
C ILE A 95 -1.37 21.76 5.03
N SER A 96 -2.44 20.95 5.07
CA SER A 96 -3.82 21.39 5.23
C SER A 96 -4.70 20.29 5.82
N THR A 97 -5.13 20.50 7.07
CA THR A 97 -6.03 19.58 7.77
C THR A 97 -7.38 19.43 7.07
N THR A 98 -7.96 20.54 6.57
CA THR A 98 -9.25 20.52 5.86
C THR A 98 -9.22 19.66 4.60
N ILE A 99 -8.15 19.76 3.79
CA ILE A 99 -8.00 18.94 2.58
C ILE A 99 -7.75 17.48 2.96
N ALA A 100 -6.87 17.25 3.94
CA ALA A 100 -6.57 15.91 4.43
C ALA A 100 -7.85 15.20 4.94
N ASP A 101 -8.72 15.89 5.67
CA ASP A 101 -9.99 15.32 6.15
C ASP A 101 -10.94 14.97 5.00
N GLY A 102 -11.01 15.81 3.96
CA GLY A 102 -11.72 15.46 2.72
C GLY A 102 -11.15 14.20 2.05
N TRP A 103 -9.83 14.05 2.03
CA TRP A 103 -9.19 12.86 1.48
C TRP A 103 -9.38 11.61 2.34
N LYS A 104 -9.46 11.73 3.67
CA LYS A 104 -9.81 10.60 4.55
C LYS A 104 -11.21 10.07 4.25
N ILE A 105 -12.17 10.97 4.00
CA ILE A 105 -13.53 10.59 3.58
C ILE A 105 -13.49 9.90 2.21
N ALA A 106 -12.75 10.46 1.25
CA ALA A 106 -12.58 9.85 -0.07
C ALA A 106 -11.93 8.47 -0.01
N PHE A 107 -10.91 8.32 0.84
CA PHE A 107 -10.22 7.06 1.11
C PHE A 107 -11.19 6.00 1.64
N GLN A 108 -12.02 6.35 2.62
CA GLN A 108 -13.02 5.43 3.16
C GLN A 108 -14.04 5.01 2.10
N LYS A 109 -14.50 5.94 1.25
CA LYS A 109 -15.39 5.61 0.12
C LYS A 109 -14.71 4.66 -0.87
N LEU A 110 -13.43 4.86 -1.16
CA LEU A 110 -12.70 4.10 -2.17
C LEU A 110 -12.32 2.68 -1.71
N TYR A 111 -11.96 2.52 -0.43
CA TYR A 111 -11.42 1.27 0.11
C TYR A 111 -12.36 0.54 1.08
N ASP A 112 -13.52 1.11 1.42
CA ASP A 112 -14.46 0.61 2.42
C ASP A 112 -13.79 0.30 3.78
N VAL A 113 -12.81 1.12 4.16
CA VAL A 113 -12.09 1.03 5.44
C VAL A 113 -11.75 2.42 5.95
N ASP A 114 -11.87 2.59 7.27
CA ASP A 114 -11.49 3.85 7.92
C ASP A 114 -9.98 4.12 7.78
N TYR A 115 -9.63 5.37 7.47
CA TYR A 115 -8.23 5.79 7.32
C TYR A 115 -7.45 5.62 8.64
N GLY A 116 -8.03 6.02 9.76
CA GLY A 116 -7.38 5.96 11.07
C GLY A 116 -7.03 4.53 11.45
N PHE A 117 -8.00 3.62 11.31
CA PHE A 117 -7.80 2.20 11.51
C PHE A 117 -6.63 1.66 10.68
N LEU A 118 -6.62 1.94 9.38
CA LEU A 118 -5.58 1.40 8.50
C LEU A 118 -4.21 2.05 8.74
N LYS A 119 -4.16 3.34 9.09
CA LYS A 119 -2.92 4.03 9.46
C LYS A 119 -2.30 3.41 10.71
N GLU A 120 -3.12 3.13 11.73
CA GLU A 120 -2.69 2.47 12.98
C GLU A 120 -2.13 1.06 12.73
N HIS A 121 -2.72 0.32 11.79
CA HIS A 121 -2.33 -1.06 11.47
C HIS A 121 -1.43 -1.17 10.22
N SER A 122 -0.88 -0.05 9.73
CA SER A 122 -0.12 -0.01 8.47
C SER A 122 1.17 -0.85 8.51
N ASN A 123 1.75 -1.04 9.69
CA ASN A 123 2.94 -1.87 9.91
C ASN A 123 2.66 -3.38 9.75
N VAL A 124 1.41 -3.82 9.96
CA VAL A 124 0.99 -5.22 9.79
C VAL A 124 0.18 -5.44 8.50
N LEU A 125 -0.01 -4.40 7.69
CA LEU A 125 -0.61 -4.46 6.37
C LEU A 125 0.35 -5.13 5.38
N ASP A 126 0.24 -6.44 5.27
CA ASP A 126 1.02 -7.20 4.30
C ASP A 126 0.62 -6.93 2.85
N THR A 127 1.45 -7.43 1.93
CA THR A 127 1.30 -7.18 0.49
C THR A 127 -0.01 -7.73 -0.06
N ASP A 128 -0.47 -8.89 0.41
CA ASP A 128 -1.69 -9.51 -0.12
C ASP A 128 -2.93 -8.74 0.30
N ILE A 129 -3.00 -8.29 1.56
CA ILE A 129 -4.10 -7.44 2.03
C ILE A 129 -4.09 -6.09 1.31
N ALA A 130 -2.92 -5.47 1.14
CA ALA A 130 -2.79 -4.22 0.39
C ALA A 130 -3.28 -4.40 -1.07
N GLU A 131 -2.96 -5.53 -1.71
CA GLU A 131 -3.40 -5.83 -3.07
C GLU A 131 -4.92 -6.06 -3.15
N LEU A 132 -5.53 -6.72 -2.15
CA LEU A 132 -6.99 -6.87 -2.10
C LEU A 132 -7.71 -5.52 -2.02
N TYR A 133 -7.23 -4.59 -1.19
CA TYR A 133 -7.77 -3.24 -1.15
C TYR A 133 -7.60 -2.51 -2.49
N ASN A 134 -6.44 -2.67 -3.14
CA ASN A 134 -6.21 -2.09 -4.45
C ASN A 134 -7.17 -2.65 -5.50
N ILE A 135 -7.38 -3.97 -5.53
CA ILE A 135 -8.34 -4.64 -6.41
C ILE A 135 -9.76 -4.14 -6.14
N TYR A 136 -10.17 -4.08 -4.87
CA TYR A 136 -11.48 -3.57 -4.47
C TYR A 136 -11.72 -2.16 -5.02
N ALA A 137 -10.79 -1.24 -4.76
CA ALA A 137 -10.86 0.14 -5.24
C ALA A 137 -10.84 0.22 -6.77
N SER A 138 -10.03 -0.61 -7.43
CA SER A 138 -9.99 -0.69 -8.90
C SER A 138 -11.34 -1.11 -9.46
N VAL A 139 -11.91 -2.22 -8.98
CA VAL A 139 -13.22 -2.74 -9.42
C VAL A 139 -14.32 -1.72 -9.20
N HIS A 140 -14.35 -1.06 -8.05
CA HIS A 140 -15.33 0.00 -7.78
C HIS A 140 -15.16 1.23 -8.69
N SER A 141 -13.96 1.44 -9.24
CA SER A 141 -13.67 2.49 -10.21
C SER A 141 -13.95 2.07 -11.66
N LEU A 142 -14.22 0.79 -11.93
CA LEU A 142 -14.47 0.27 -13.28
C LEU A 142 -15.83 0.69 -13.85
N ASP A 143 -16.75 1.20 -13.03
CA ASP A 143 -18.06 1.67 -13.51
C ASP A 143 -17.96 2.92 -14.40
N SER A 144 -16.80 3.60 -14.41
CA SER A 144 -16.50 4.68 -15.35
C SER A 144 -15.79 4.23 -16.64
N TRP A 145 -15.63 2.92 -16.85
CA TRP A 145 -14.95 2.37 -18.03
C TRP A 145 -15.92 2.19 -19.20
N SER A 146 -15.36 2.12 -20.41
CA SER A 146 -16.09 1.86 -21.65
C SER A 146 -16.90 0.56 -21.49
N THR A 147 -18.23 0.64 -21.53
CA THR A 147 -19.07 -0.55 -21.45
C THR A 147 -18.82 -1.43 -22.69
N PRO A 148 -18.58 -2.75 -22.51
CA PRO A 148 -18.49 -3.66 -23.65
C PRO A 148 -19.70 -3.52 -24.58
N SER A 149 -19.47 -3.62 -25.89
CA SER A 149 -20.55 -3.49 -26.89
C SER A 149 -21.43 -4.74 -26.99
N GLN A 150 -20.96 -5.88 -26.45
CA GLN A 150 -21.68 -7.14 -26.40
C GLN A 150 -22.34 -7.34 -25.03
N GLU A 151 -23.66 -7.54 -25.02
CA GLU A 151 -24.44 -7.64 -23.77
C GLU A 151 -24.01 -8.83 -22.90
N ASP A 152 -23.66 -9.98 -23.50
CA ASP A 152 -23.20 -11.17 -22.79
C ASP A 152 -21.86 -10.92 -22.04
N ILE A 153 -20.93 -10.17 -22.67
CA ILE A 153 -19.66 -9.80 -22.04
C ILE A 153 -19.90 -8.83 -20.89
N LYS A 154 -20.84 -7.89 -21.08
CA LYS A 154 -21.20 -6.91 -20.05
C LYS A 154 -21.82 -7.60 -18.83
N GLU A 155 -22.76 -8.53 -19.01
CA GLU A 155 -23.34 -9.31 -17.91
C GLU A 155 -22.25 -10.09 -17.16
N GLN A 156 -21.37 -10.80 -17.89
CA GLN A 156 -20.27 -11.55 -17.29
C GLN A 156 -19.29 -10.65 -16.51
N VAL A 157 -18.98 -9.46 -17.02
CA VAL A 157 -18.12 -8.49 -16.33
C VAL A 157 -18.79 -8.02 -15.04
N GLU A 158 -20.06 -7.65 -15.07
CA GLU A 158 -20.78 -7.19 -13.88
C GLU A 158 -20.89 -8.29 -12.81
N GLU A 159 -21.22 -9.52 -13.19
CA GLU A 159 -21.23 -10.67 -12.25
C GLU A 159 -19.84 -10.89 -11.63
N THR A 160 -18.78 -10.81 -12.44
CA THR A 160 -17.41 -11.01 -11.95
C THR A 160 -16.98 -9.86 -11.04
N LYS A 161 -17.37 -8.61 -11.33
CA LYS A 161 -17.13 -7.44 -10.47
C LYS A 161 -17.80 -7.60 -9.12
N GLU A 162 -19.08 -8.01 -9.09
CA GLU A 162 -19.82 -8.23 -7.85
C GLU A 162 -19.16 -9.31 -6.99
N TRP A 163 -18.78 -10.43 -7.62
CA TRP A 163 -18.08 -11.52 -6.93
C TRP A 163 -16.72 -11.06 -6.37
N VAL A 164 -15.88 -10.42 -7.19
CA VAL A 164 -14.57 -9.90 -6.74
C VAL A 164 -14.74 -8.92 -5.58
N THR A 165 -15.72 -8.02 -5.65
CA THR A 165 -16.01 -7.03 -4.61
C THR A 165 -16.38 -7.70 -3.29
N ALA A 166 -17.30 -8.67 -3.33
CA ALA A 166 -17.73 -9.41 -2.14
C ALA A 166 -16.58 -10.20 -1.50
N GLU A 167 -15.74 -10.83 -2.32
CA GLU A 167 -14.61 -11.65 -1.88
C GLU A 167 -13.47 -10.80 -1.29
N CYS A 168 -13.12 -9.68 -1.93
CA CYS A 168 -12.20 -8.70 -1.35
C CYS A 168 -12.71 -8.21 0.01
N LYS A 169 -13.98 -7.83 0.10
CA LYS A 169 -14.59 -7.36 1.35
C LYS A 169 -14.53 -8.42 2.44
N PHE A 170 -14.81 -9.67 2.13
CA PHE A 170 -14.70 -10.78 3.08
C PHE A 170 -13.27 -10.92 3.62
N CYS A 171 -12.28 -10.94 2.73
CA CYS A 171 -10.88 -11.11 3.12
C CYS A 171 -10.36 -9.91 3.94
N CYS A 172 -10.65 -8.68 3.52
CA CYS A 172 -10.29 -7.47 4.26
C CYS A 172 -10.99 -7.40 5.62
N THR A 173 -12.26 -7.83 5.73
CA THR A 173 -12.98 -7.91 7.00
C THR A 173 -12.35 -8.96 7.94
N THR A 174 -11.95 -10.10 7.40
CA THR A 174 -11.27 -11.15 8.17
C THR A 174 -9.95 -10.64 8.75
N TRP A 175 -9.18 -9.90 7.95
CA TRP A 175 -7.96 -9.24 8.41
C TRP A 175 -8.23 -8.17 9.46
N LYS A 176 -9.24 -7.33 9.26
CA LYS A 176 -9.66 -6.31 10.23
C LYS A 176 -10.01 -6.91 11.59
N ILE A 177 -10.81 -7.99 11.62
CA ILE A 177 -11.15 -8.71 12.86
C ILE A 177 -9.90 -9.24 13.55
N TRP A 178 -8.92 -9.72 12.78
CA TRP A 178 -7.64 -10.17 13.35
C TRP A 178 -6.85 -9.04 14.01
N CYS A 179 -6.78 -7.87 13.37
CA CYS A 179 -6.17 -6.67 13.95
C CYS A 179 -6.87 -6.25 15.25
N GLU A 180 -8.20 -6.08 15.21
CA GLU A 180 -9.00 -5.62 16.36
C GLU A 180 -8.97 -6.62 17.52
N GLY A 181 -8.84 -7.92 17.22
CA GLY A 181 -8.73 -8.97 18.24
C GLY A 181 -7.38 -9.04 18.95
N GLY A 182 -6.37 -8.28 18.51
CA GLY A 182 -5.01 -8.36 19.06
C GLY A 182 -4.41 -9.76 18.93
N MET A 183 -4.80 -10.49 17.89
CA MET A 183 -4.42 -11.88 17.70
C MET A 183 -2.92 -12.02 17.38
N PRO A 184 -2.28 -13.14 17.77
CA PRO A 184 -0.85 -13.32 17.55
C PRO A 184 -0.50 -13.34 16.06
N GLU A 185 0.73 -12.93 15.76
CA GLU A 185 1.27 -12.92 14.41
C GLU A 185 1.19 -14.27 13.69
N ALA A 186 1.31 -15.38 14.44
CA ALA A 186 1.20 -16.73 13.91
C ALA A 186 -0.19 -17.06 13.37
N SER A 187 -1.24 -16.36 13.81
CA SER A 187 -2.62 -16.55 13.35
C SER A 187 -3.08 -15.49 12.35
N ARG A 188 -2.16 -14.72 11.78
CA ARG A 188 -2.48 -13.74 10.73
C ARG A 188 -3.16 -14.43 9.53
N PRO A 189 -4.23 -13.87 8.95
CA PRO A 189 -4.98 -14.52 7.87
C PRO A 189 -4.15 -14.91 6.65
N SER A 190 -3.15 -14.11 6.25
CA SER A 190 -2.22 -14.43 5.16
C SER A 190 -1.34 -15.67 5.40
N ARG A 191 -1.37 -16.24 6.61
CA ARG A 191 -0.73 -17.53 6.92
C ARG A 191 -1.67 -18.72 6.74
N TRP A 192 -2.96 -18.48 6.49
CA TRP A 192 -3.95 -19.53 6.31
C TRP A 192 -4.02 -19.96 4.85
N GLU A 193 -3.89 -21.25 4.59
CA GLU A 193 -3.89 -21.81 3.23
C GLU A 193 -5.16 -21.44 2.44
N TRP A 194 -6.32 -21.56 3.08
CA TRP A 194 -7.60 -21.22 2.45
C TRP A 194 -7.69 -19.72 2.10
N PHE A 195 -7.09 -18.84 2.90
CA PHE A 195 -7.09 -17.40 2.66
C PHE A 195 -6.23 -17.09 1.44
N ASN A 196 -5.04 -17.68 1.36
CA ASN A 196 -4.13 -17.51 0.23
C ASN A 196 -4.71 -18.07 -1.08
N HIS A 197 -5.41 -19.21 -1.01
CA HIS A 197 -6.15 -19.74 -2.15
C HIS A 197 -7.20 -18.73 -2.64
N ARG A 198 -8.02 -18.20 -1.73
CA ARG A 198 -9.07 -17.22 -2.05
C ARG A 198 -8.48 -15.93 -2.64
N VAL A 199 -7.41 -15.38 -2.06
CA VAL A 199 -6.66 -14.25 -2.60
C VAL A 199 -6.19 -14.51 -4.03
N THR A 200 -5.65 -15.70 -4.31
CA THR A 200 -5.20 -16.09 -5.65
C THR A 200 -6.35 -16.11 -6.66
N THR A 201 -7.49 -16.68 -6.28
CA THR A 201 -8.68 -16.72 -7.14
C THR A 201 -9.22 -15.32 -7.44
N ILE A 202 -9.24 -14.43 -6.44
CA ILE A 202 -9.62 -13.01 -6.62
C ILE A 202 -8.71 -12.34 -7.66
N LYS A 203 -7.39 -12.48 -7.51
CA LYS A 203 -6.41 -11.91 -8.46
C LYS A 203 -6.61 -12.43 -9.87
N GLN A 204 -6.94 -13.72 -10.01
CA GLN A 204 -7.19 -14.32 -11.32
C GLN A 204 -8.48 -13.78 -11.96
N ALA A 205 -9.57 -13.71 -11.20
CA ALA A 205 -10.84 -13.16 -11.68
C ALA A 205 -10.72 -11.68 -12.07
N TYR A 206 -10.00 -10.88 -11.29
CA TYR A 206 -9.74 -9.48 -11.61
C TYR A 206 -8.98 -9.31 -12.94
N ARG A 207 -7.96 -10.15 -13.20
CA ARG A 207 -7.24 -10.14 -14.49
C ARG A 207 -8.13 -10.57 -15.66
N THR A 208 -9.10 -11.45 -15.42
CA THR A 208 -10.08 -11.83 -16.42
C THR A 208 -10.99 -10.65 -16.79
N ILE A 209 -11.42 -9.85 -15.81
CA ILE A 209 -12.16 -8.60 -16.08
C ILE A 209 -11.32 -7.66 -16.96
N ASP A 210 -10.05 -7.45 -16.61
CA ASP A 210 -9.13 -6.57 -17.35
C ASP A 210 -9.02 -7.01 -18.82
N TYR A 211 -8.83 -8.32 -19.05
CA TYR A 211 -8.79 -8.89 -20.40
C TYR A 211 -10.11 -8.77 -21.18
N MET A 212 -11.26 -8.77 -20.51
CA MET A 212 -12.57 -8.62 -21.17
C MET A 212 -12.88 -7.18 -21.58
N LEU A 213 -12.18 -6.20 -21.00
CA LEU A 213 -12.38 -4.78 -21.24
C LEU A 213 -11.39 -4.17 -22.26
N ASP A 214 -10.31 -4.88 -22.58
CA ASP A 214 -9.32 -4.55 -23.61
C ASP A 214 -9.74 -5.00 -25.02
#